data_AF-A0A8B8Q5C5-F1
#
_entry.id   AF-A0A8B8Q5C5-F1
#
_cell.length_a   1.000
_cell.length_b   1.000
_cell.length_c   1.000
_cell.angle_alpha   90.00
_cell.angle_beta   90.00
_cell.angle_gamma   90.00
#
_symmetry.space_group_name_H-M   'P 1'
#
loop_
_entity.id
_entity.type
_entity.pdbx_description
1 polymer ?
#
loop_
_entity_poly.entity_id
_entity_poly.type
_entity_poly.pdbx_seq_one_letter_code
_entity_poly.pdbx_strand_id
1 'polypeptide(L)'
;MIAAICSAWLLESRMNKNKGEGNGGGSIAVPVMNVRRARMWKQRQAAWLFHHVGLDATSLLFADEVDLESLMMAGKLSILVVGQDVLKTNGEVGSQCTVLTDNYCEEAYDLLETKVLNRLLLAGVLLDTQNLTATGKLSTARDAEAVQLLLVGSAPSYRTTLFDQLMQDPQDDTFTEALQQNYGKPPNDSGSIAGSRMDQRVPERKSTSVHSKESIKKGPETNQHDTKTAKTDRVSPKPDKQSSNPVQPPKKESDAGRGKNTFFLARWFGFGSK
;
A
#
# COMPACT_ATOMS: atom_id res chain seq x y z
N MET A 1 -3.85 2.93 1.71
CA MET A 1 -4.66 4.17 1.82
C MET A 1 -4.19 5.02 2.98
N ILE A 2 -4.38 4.57 4.24
CA ILE A 2 -3.91 5.23 5.48
C ILE A 2 -2.49 5.83 5.35
N ALA A 3 -1.50 5.00 5.02
CA ALA A 3 -0.12 5.46 4.89
C ALA A 3 0.09 6.56 3.83
N ALA A 4 -0.75 6.66 2.80
CA ALA A 4 -0.69 7.75 1.83
C ALA A 4 -1.26 9.06 2.39
N ILE A 5 -2.35 9.00 3.17
CA ILE A 5 -2.93 10.15 3.88
C ILE A 5 -1.91 10.72 4.87
N CYS A 6 -1.39 9.87 5.76
CA CYS A 6 -0.40 10.26 6.77
C CYS A 6 0.94 10.71 6.14
N SER A 7 1.39 10.07 5.06
CA SER A 7 2.62 10.51 4.37
C SER A 7 2.46 11.83 3.64
N ALA A 8 1.33 12.09 2.97
CA ALA A 8 1.11 13.36 2.28
C ALA A 8 1.09 14.53 3.27
N TRP A 9 0.38 14.35 4.38
CA TRP A 9 0.29 15.36 5.44
C TRP A 9 1.64 15.59 6.16
N LEU A 10 2.45 14.53 6.39
CA LEU A 10 3.81 14.69 6.92
C LEU A 10 4.71 15.47 5.95
N LEU A 11 4.63 15.18 4.64
CA LEU A 11 5.36 15.93 3.61
C LEU A 11 4.94 17.40 3.58
N GLU A 12 3.64 17.70 3.62
CA GLU A 12 3.15 19.07 3.69
C GLU A 12 3.60 19.80 4.95
N SER A 13 3.57 19.15 6.11
CA SER A 13 4.09 19.72 7.37
C SER A 13 5.58 20.05 7.30
N ARG A 14 6.42 19.13 6.77
CA ARG A 14 7.85 19.38 6.49
C ARG A 14 8.03 20.59 5.57
N MET A 15 7.25 20.66 4.49
CA MET A 15 7.33 21.76 3.51
C MET A 15 6.92 23.09 4.14
N ASN A 16 5.95 23.11 5.05
CA ASN A 16 5.52 24.32 5.74
C ASN A 16 6.52 24.76 6.82
N LYS A 17 7.17 23.85 7.54
CA LYS A 17 8.30 24.16 8.45
C LYS A 17 9.50 24.76 7.68
N ASN A 18 9.74 24.30 6.46
CA ASN A 18 10.86 24.75 5.63
C ASN A 18 10.60 26.06 4.84
N LYS A 19 9.35 26.54 4.78
CA LYS A 19 8.96 27.82 4.12
C LYS A 19 9.28 29.05 4.98
N GLY A 20 10.51 29.15 5.49
CA GLY A 20 10.99 30.38 6.11
C GLY A 20 11.17 31.48 5.06
N GLU A 21 10.39 32.57 5.17
CA GLU A 21 10.54 33.87 4.49
C GLU A 21 11.17 33.88 3.08
N GLY A 22 10.72 32.98 2.18
CA GLY A 22 11.39 32.78 0.89
C GLY A 22 10.53 32.20 -0.23
N ASN A 23 10.07 33.09 -1.12
CA ASN A 23 9.73 32.85 -2.54
C ASN A 23 8.80 31.66 -2.91
N GLY A 24 7.49 31.93 -2.96
CA GLY A 24 6.70 31.88 -4.22
C GLY A 24 6.40 30.56 -4.94
N GLY A 25 7.10 29.46 -4.64
CA GLY A 25 7.01 28.17 -5.36
C GLY A 25 6.37 27.05 -4.55
N GLY A 26 5.19 27.28 -3.97
CA GLY A 26 4.52 26.31 -3.11
C GLY A 26 4.05 25.05 -3.86
N SER A 27 4.83 23.97 -3.79
CA SER A 27 4.31 22.62 -4.06
C SER A 27 3.37 22.17 -2.93
N ILE A 28 2.44 21.28 -3.23
CA ILE A 28 1.50 20.67 -2.28
C ILE A 28 1.54 19.14 -2.42
N ALA A 29 1.48 18.43 -1.30
CA ALA A 29 1.42 16.97 -1.27
C ALA A 29 -0.04 16.54 -1.03
N VAL A 30 -0.66 15.87 -2.01
CA VAL A 30 -2.06 15.46 -1.94
C VAL A 30 -2.16 13.93 -1.93
N PRO A 31 -2.91 13.31 -1.00
CA PRO A 31 -3.03 11.86 -0.95
C PRO A 31 -4.00 11.36 -2.03
N VAL A 32 -3.46 10.60 -3.01
CA VAL A 32 -4.25 9.94 -4.06
C VAL A 32 -4.45 8.47 -3.73
N MET A 33 -5.69 8.01 -3.70
CA MET A 33 -6.05 6.61 -3.50
C MET A 33 -5.99 5.87 -4.84
N ASN A 34 -5.16 4.82 -4.94
CA ASN A 34 -5.05 3.97 -6.14
C ASN A 34 -6.24 2.99 -6.31
N VAL A 35 -7.45 3.51 -6.16
CA VAL A 35 -8.72 2.87 -6.49
C VAL A 35 -9.64 3.93 -7.09
N ARG A 36 -10.68 3.51 -7.81
CA ARG A 36 -11.76 4.44 -8.21
C ARG A 36 -12.62 4.82 -7.00
N ARG A 37 -13.16 6.04 -6.92
CA ARG A 37 -14.01 6.47 -5.79
C ARG A 37 -15.15 5.48 -5.54
N ALA A 38 -15.88 5.10 -6.58
CA ALA A 38 -16.99 4.14 -6.48
C ALA A 38 -16.57 2.72 -6.05
N ARG A 39 -15.28 2.35 -6.12
CA ARG A 39 -14.78 1.07 -5.60
C ARG A 39 -14.63 1.04 -4.07
N MET A 40 -14.79 2.17 -3.37
CA MET A 40 -14.79 2.21 -1.91
C MET A 40 -15.96 1.41 -1.30
N TRP A 41 -17.04 1.18 -2.04
CA TRP A 41 -18.09 0.21 -1.68
C TRP A 41 -17.56 -1.22 -1.46
N LYS A 42 -16.43 -1.59 -2.06
CA LYS A 42 -15.74 -2.87 -1.85
C LYS A 42 -14.59 -2.78 -0.83
N GLN A 43 -14.45 -1.64 -0.16
CA GLN A 43 -13.41 -1.33 0.82
C GLN A 43 -14.08 -0.79 2.10
N ARG A 44 -15.17 -1.44 2.53
CA ARG A 44 -16.05 -0.97 3.61
C ARG A 44 -15.28 -0.67 4.90
N GLN A 45 -14.29 -1.49 5.27
CA GLN A 45 -13.43 -1.25 6.45
C GLN A 45 -12.68 0.09 6.38
N ALA A 46 -12.13 0.44 5.20
CA ALA A 46 -11.42 1.71 5.01
C ALA A 46 -12.39 2.90 4.96
N ALA A 47 -13.53 2.75 4.28
CA ALA A 47 -14.58 3.77 4.25
C ALA A 47 -15.18 4.04 5.64
N TRP A 48 -15.40 2.99 6.43
CA TRP A 48 -15.86 3.08 7.81
C TRP A 48 -14.83 3.75 8.68
N LEU A 49 -13.56 3.37 8.59
CA LEU A 49 -12.50 4.03 9.35
C LEU A 49 -12.46 5.53 9.08
N PHE A 50 -12.51 5.94 7.81
CA PHE A 50 -12.51 7.36 7.44
C PHE A 50 -13.71 8.11 8.03
N HIS A 51 -14.91 7.55 7.91
CA HIS A 51 -16.11 8.10 8.54
C HIS A 51 -15.99 8.18 10.08
N HIS A 52 -15.54 7.10 10.72
CA HIS A 52 -15.40 6.98 12.18
C HIS A 52 -14.36 7.94 12.78
N VAL A 53 -13.26 8.23 12.08
CA VAL A 53 -12.29 9.24 12.53
C VAL A 53 -12.66 10.68 12.17
N GLY A 54 -13.78 10.89 11.47
CA GLY A 54 -14.21 12.22 11.00
C GLY A 54 -13.37 12.76 9.84
N LEU A 55 -12.77 11.88 9.03
CA LEU A 55 -12.06 12.27 7.82
C LEU A 55 -13.07 12.55 6.71
N ASP A 56 -13.06 13.79 6.21
CA ASP A 56 -13.84 14.20 5.05
C ASP A 56 -13.34 13.49 3.77
N ALA A 57 -14.23 12.71 3.15
CA ALA A 57 -13.90 11.97 1.93
C ALA A 57 -13.84 12.86 0.67
N THR A 58 -14.33 14.10 0.72
CA THR A 58 -14.16 15.06 -0.39
C THR A 58 -12.75 15.64 -0.44
N SER A 59 -12.05 15.68 0.70
CA SER A 59 -10.62 15.99 0.82
C SER A 59 -9.68 14.87 0.34
N LEU A 60 -10.20 13.71 -0.10
CA LEU A 60 -9.42 12.63 -0.72
C LEU A 60 -9.59 12.62 -2.24
N LEU A 61 -8.48 12.47 -2.97
CA LEU A 61 -8.49 12.24 -4.41
C LEU A 61 -8.42 10.73 -4.73
N PHE A 62 -9.16 10.30 -5.74
CA PHE A 62 -9.16 8.93 -6.25
C PHE A 62 -8.53 8.84 -7.65
N ALA A 63 -8.14 7.64 -8.05
CA ALA A 63 -7.42 7.40 -9.31
C ALA A 63 -8.22 7.76 -10.58
N ASP A 64 -9.54 7.89 -10.49
CA ASP A 64 -10.43 8.35 -11.57
C ASP A 64 -10.70 9.86 -11.55
N GLU A 65 -10.09 10.61 -10.63
CA GLU A 65 -10.32 12.05 -10.42
C GLU A 65 -9.09 12.91 -10.74
N VAL A 66 -7.94 12.28 -11.01
CA VAL A 66 -6.68 12.96 -11.28
C VAL A 66 -6.26 12.72 -12.73
N ASP A 67 -6.25 13.78 -13.53
CA ASP A 67 -5.65 13.77 -14.87
C ASP A 67 -4.11 13.81 -14.77
N LEU A 68 -3.53 12.64 -14.52
CA LEU A 68 -2.08 12.46 -14.42
C LEU A 68 -1.37 12.78 -15.74
N GLU A 69 -2.02 12.58 -16.89
CA GLU A 69 -1.42 12.81 -18.21
C GLU A 69 -1.23 14.31 -18.46
N SER A 70 -2.28 15.12 -18.32
CA SER A 70 -2.19 16.57 -18.48
C SER A 70 -1.25 17.20 -17.44
N LEU A 71 -1.25 16.73 -16.19
CA LEU A 71 -0.36 17.23 -15.14
C LEU A 71 1.11 16.88 -15.42
N MET A 72 1.39 15.69 -15.94
CA MET A 72 2.73 15.28 -16.38
C MET A 72 3.21 16.09 -17.59
N MET A 73 2.36 16.22 -18.63
CA MET A 73 2.67 17.00 -19.84
C MET A 73 2.88 18.49 -19.54
N ALA A 74 2.20 19.05 -18.54
CA ALA A 74 2.40 20.42 -18.07
C ALA A 74 3.64 20.61 -17.18
N GLY A 75 4.37 19.53 -16.83
CA GLY A 75 5.52 19.59 -15.92
C GLY A 75 5.16 19.94 -14.46
N LYS A 76 3.90 19.72 -14.06
CA LYS A 76 3.35 20.11 -12.74
C LYS A 76 3.19 18.94 -11.76
N LEU A 77 3.71 17.76 -12.10
CA LEU A 77 3.48 16.52 -11.38
C LEU A 77 4.79 15.91 -10.86
N SER A 78 4.76 15.50 -9.60
CA SER A 78 5.72 14.57 -9.01
C SER A 78 4.93 13.49 -8.28
N ILE A 79 5.18 12.22 -8.59
CA ILE A 79 4.46 11.07 -8.02
C ILE A 79 5.40 10.35 -7.05
N LEU A 80 4.89 10.02 -5.87
CA LEU A 80 5.56 9.17 -4.87
C LEU A 80 4.65 8.00 -4.51
N VAL A 81 5.04 6.78 -4.88
CA VAL A 81 4.28 5.57 -4.55
C VAL A 81 4.66 5.09 -3.15
N VAL A 82 3.71 5.18 -2.22
CA VAL A 82 3.88 4.64 -0.86
C VAL A 82 4.04 3.12 -0.91
N GLY A 83 5.10 2.62 -0.29
CA GLY A 83 5.53 1.22 -0.32
C GLY A 83 6.63 0.91 -1.33
N GLN A 84 6.81 1.76 -2.34
CA GLN A 84 7.69 1.50 -3.50
C GLN A 84 8.76 2.58 -3.71
N ASP A 85 8.44 3.85 -3.45
CA ASP A 85 9.35 4.99 -3.53
C ASP A 85 9.65 5.53 -2.14
N VAL A 86 8.59 5.78 -1.37
CA VAL A 86 8.62 6.22 0.03
C VAL A 86 8.05 5.13 0.94
N LEU A 87 8.49 5.12 2.21
CA LEU A 87 8.09 4.12 3.21
C LEU A 87 8.36 2.69 2.68
N LYS A 88 9.62 2.26 2.75
CA LYS A 88 10.02 0.88 2.44
C LYS A 88 10.23 0.16 3.76
N THR A 89 9.43 -0.86 4.07
CA THR A 89 9.65 -1.65 5.29
C THR A 89 10.94 -2.48 5.20
N ASN A 90 11.35 -2.90 4.00
CA ASN A 90 12.43 -3.86 3.76
C ASN A 90 12.32 -5.16 4.58
N GLY A 91 11.12 -5.49 5.10
CA GLY A 91 10.89 -6.59 6.02
C GLY A 91 11.27 -6.33 7.49
N GLU A 92 11.60 -5.09 7.86
CA GLU A 92 11.91 -4.68 9.25
C GLU A 92 10.66 -4.52 10.14
N VAL A 93 9.49 -4.25 9.54
CA VAL A 93 8.22 -4.00 10.22
C VAL A 93 7.05 -4.60 9.44
N GLY A 94 5.95 -4.91 10.13
CA GLY A 94 4.72 -5.44 9.54
C GLY A 94 3.90 -4.40 8.80
N SER A 95 3.83 -3.16 9.31
CA SER A 95 3.05 -2.08 8.70
C SER A 95 3.89 -0.92 8.17
N GLN A 96 3.45 -0.32 7.06
CA GLN A 96 3.98 0.97 6.60
C GLN A 96 3.62 2.13 7.53
N CYS A 97 2.56 1.97 8.33
CA CYS A 97 2.16 2.94 9.34
C CYS A 97 3.15 2.97 10.52
N THR A 98 3.83 1.85 10.82
CA THR A 98 4.91 1.78 11.81
C THR A 98 6.10 2.66 11.39
N VAL A 99 6.53 2.59 10.13
CA VAL A 99 7.59 3.46 9.58
C VAL A 99 7.19 4.95 9.65
N LEU A 100 5.90 5.25 9.46
CA LEU A 100 5.39 6.61 9.62
C LEU A 100 5.45 7.07 11.07
N THR A 101 5.00 6.26 12.04
CA THR A 101 5.08 6.60 13.46
C THR A 101 6.51 6.96 13.87
N ASP A 102 7.52 6.18 13.44
CA ASP A 102 8.94 6.48 13.69
C ASP A 102 9.38 7.83 13.11
N ASN A 103 9.00 8.14 11.86
CA ASN A 103 9.32 9.44 11.23
C ASN A 103 8.57 10.61 11.89
N TYR A 104 7.34 10.40 12.34
CA TYR A 104 6.55 11.39 13.08
C TYR A 104 7.20 11.72 14.43
N CYS A 105 7.71 10.71 15.14
CA CYS A 105 8.44 10.89 16.39
C CYS A 105 9.66 11.81 16.28
N GLU A 106 10.49 11.61 15.26
CA GLU A 106 11.75 12.34 15.08
C GLU A 106 11.54 13.81 14.64
N GLU A 107 10.53 14.08 13.81
CA GLU A 107 10.43 15.35 13.06
C GLU A 107 9.19 16.19 13.40
N ALA A 108 8.25 15.61 14.14
CA ALA A 108 6.84 15.94 14.05
C ALA A 108 6.09 15.59 15.36
N TYR A 109 6.71 15.80 16.52
CA TYR A 109 6.15 15.41 17.81
C TYR A 109 4.75 15.99 18.07
N ASP A 110 4.56 17.30 17.87
CA ASP A 110 3.27 18.01 18.00
C ASP A 110 2.17 17.42 17.09
N LEU A 111 2.57 16.68 16.05
CA LEU A 111 1.65 16.10 15.08
C LEU A 111 1.00 14.81 15.58
N LEU A 112 1.59 14.15 16.59
CA LEU A 112 0.95 13.04 17.33
C LEU A 112 -0.28 13.51 18.13
N GLU A 113 -0.39 14.81 18.43
CA GLU A 113 -1.59 15.41 19.03
C GLU A 113 -2.78 15.44 18.06
N THR A 114 -2.54 15.28 16.75
CA THR A 114 -3.60 15.21 15.74
C THR A 114 -4.32 13.86 15.84
N LYS A 115 -5.35 13.81 16.70
CA LYS A 115 -6.13 12.61 17.04
C LYS A 115 -6.58 11.79 15.83
N VAL A 116 -6.92 12.43 14.72
CA VAL A 116 -7.31 11.76 13.46
C VAL A 116 -6.15 10.94 12.90
N LEU A 117 -4.95 11.53 12.79
CA LEU A 117 -3.76 10.84 12.28
C LEU A 117 -3.29 9.73 13.19
N ASN A 118 -3.32 9.94 14.51
CA ASN A 118 -2.99 8.90 15.49
C ASN A 118 -3.93 7.69 15.32
N ARG A 119 -5.26 7.90 15.28
CA ARG A 119 -6.25 6.84 15.03
C ARG A 119 -6.07 6.13 13.69
N LEU A 120 -5.77 6.88 12.63
CA LEU A 120 -5.48 6.33 11.30
C LEU A 120 -4.23 5.44 11.32
N LEU A 121 -3.12 5.93 11.87
CA LEU A 121 -1.88 5.16 12.00
C LEU A 121 -2.11 3.89 12.84
N LEU A 122 -2.79 4.01 13.99
CA LEU A 122 -3.11 2.87 14.85
C LEU A 122 -3.93 1.82 14.11
N ALA A 123 -5.02 2.22 13.45
CA ALA A 123 -5.83 1.32 12.63
C ALA A 123 -5.01 0.65 11.52
N GLY A 124 -4.10 1.39 10.86
CA GLY A 124 -3.22 0.84 9.83
C GLY A 124 -2.28 -0.23 10.36
N VAL A 125 -1.60 0.02 11.48
CA VAL A 125 -0.73 -1.01 12.11
C VAL A 125 -1.55 -2.22 12.56
N LEU A 126 -2.72 -2.03 13.18
CA LEU A 126 -3.56 -3.13 13.64
C LEU A 126 -4.12 -3.98 12.49
N LEU A 127 -4.47 -3.38 11.35
CA LEU A 127 -4.94 -4.12 10.16
C LEU A 127 -3.81 -4.94 9.52
N ASP A 128 -2.66 -4.32 9.26
CA ASP A 128 -1.52 -4.99 8.61
C ASP A 128 -0.93 -6.13 9.48
N THR A 129 -0.91 -5.94 10.81
CA THR A 129 -0.37 -6.91 11.78
C THR A 129 -1.41 -7.86 12.38
N GLN A 130 -2.67 -7.77 11.95
CA GLN A 130 -3.81 -8.50 12.53
C GLN A 130 -3.83 -8.40 14.07
N ASN A 131 -3.94 -7.19 14.61
CA ASN A 131 -3.93 -6.85 16.04
C ASN A 131 -2.67 -7.38 16.78
N LEU A 132 -1.49 -7.21 16.17
CA LEU A 132 -0.20 -7.68 16.68
C LEU A 132 -0.15 -9.19 16.96
N THR A 133 -0.85 -10.02 16.18
CA THR A 133 -0.82 -11.48 16.40
C THR A 133 0.57 -12.07 16.14
N ALA A 134 1.05 -12.85 17.10
CA ALA A 134 2.36 -13.52 17.02
C ALA A 134 2.37 -14.75 16.09
N THR A 135 1.20 -15.19 15.62
CA THR A 135 1.01 -16.36 14.75
C THR A 135 1.27 -16.03 13.29
N GLY A 136 2.50 -15.63 13.00
CA GLY A 136 2.97 -15.31 11.65
C GLY A 136 4.05 -14.23 11.66
N LYS A 137 4.83 -14.14 10.58
CA LYS A 137 5.86 -13.10 10.40
C LYS A 137 5.26 -11.72 10.01
N LEU A 138 4.05 -11.43 10.50
CA LEU A 138 3.23 -10.26 10.16
C LEU A 138 3.40 -9.11 11.16
N SER A 139 3.87 -9.39 12.37
CA SER A 139 4.09 -8.42 13.44
C SER A 139 5.53 -8.46 13.93
N THR A 140 6.09 -7.30 14.26
CA THR A 140 7.44 -7.15 14.83
C THR A 140 7.41 -6.38 16.15
N ALA A 141 8.52 -6.37 16.88
CA ALA A 141 8.65 -5.56 18.10
C ALA A 141 8.38 -4.06 17.84
N ARG A 142 8.83 -3.52 16.70
CA ARG A 142 8.61 -2.12 16.32
C ARG A 142 7.13 -1.81 16.09
N ASP A 143 6.37 -2.73 15.52
CA ASP A 143 4.92 -2.55 15.37
C ASP A 143 4.23 -2.49 16.74
N ALA A 144 4.68 -3.30 17.70
CA ALA A 144 4.17 -3.28 19.08
C ALA A 144 4.54 -1.98 19.82
N GLU A 145 5.78 -1.50 19.68
CA GLU A 145 6.23 -0.22 20.25
C GLU A 145 5.47 0.97 19.64
N ALA A 146 5.25 0.99 18.33
CA ALA A 146 4.46 2.02 17.64
C ALA A 146 3.00 2.02 18.12
N VAL A 147 2.37 0.85 18.26
CA VAL A 147 1.01 0.74 18.84
C VAL A 147 0.99 1.23 20.29
N GLN A 148 1.99 0.90 21.10
CA GLN A 148 2.06 1.38 22.49
C GLN A 148 2.14 2.92 22.56
N LEU A 149 2.91 3.55 21.68
CA LEU A 149 3.01 5.01 21.60
C LEU A 149 1.67 5.64 21.16
N LEU A 150 1.06 5.11 20.10
CA LEU A 150 -0.21 5.63 19.56
C LEU A 150 -1.36 5.52 20.59
N LEU A 151 -1.32 4.50 21.46
CA LEU A 151 -2.29 4.30 22.54
C LEU A 151 -2.09 5.20 23.77
N VAL A 152 -1.05 6.06 23.84
CA VAL A 152 -0.84 6.95 24.99
C VAL A 152 -2.08 7.83 25.23
N GLY A 153 -2.59 7.82 26.47
CA GLY A 153 -3.80 8.54 26.85
C GLY A 153 -5.13 7.88 26.44
N SER A 154 -5.10 6.72 25.77
CA SER A 154 -6.30 5.94 25.43
C SER A 154 -6.70 4.97 26.55
N ALA A 155 -7.96 4.51 26.54
CA ALA A 155 -8.42 3.47 27.46
C ALA A 155 -7.71 2.12 27.18
N PRO A 156 -7.45 1.26 28.20
CA PRO A 156 -6.72 0.00 28.00
C PRO A 156 -7.35 -0.96 26.97
N SER A 157 -8.67 -0.96 26.83
CA SER A 157 -9.42 -1.76 25.84
C SER A 157 -9.48 -1.13 24.45
N TYR A 158 -9.01 0.11 24.25
CA TYR A 158 -9.22 0.85 23.01
C TYR A 158 -8.64 0.14 21.79
N ARG A 159 -7.47 -0.49 21.92
CA ARG A 159 -6.83 -1.28 20.85
C ARG A 159 -7.74 -2.40 20.33
N THR A 160 -8.27 -3.21 21.25
CA THR A 160 -9.13 -4.35 20.91
C THR A 160 -10.46 -3.87 20.38
N THR A 161 -11.11 -2.91 21.05
CA THR A 161 -12.40 -2.34 20.60
C THR A 161 -12.29 -1.74 19.20
N LEU A 162 -11.22 -0.98 18.90
CA LEU A 162 -11.00 -0.40 17.57
C LEU A 162 -10.80 -1.49 16.50
N PHE A 163 -10.00 -2.53 16.80
CA PHE A 163 -9.80 -3.64 15.87
C PHE A 163 -11.08 -4.45 15.64
N ASP A 164 -11.83 -4.75 16.69
CA ASP A 164 -13.09 -5.48 16.60
C ASP A 164 -14.13 -4.69 15.79
N GLN A 165 -14.17 -3.37 15.93
CA GLN A 165 -15.01 -2.49 15.10
C GLN A 165 -14.54 -2.43 13.64
N LEU A 166 -13.23 -2.40 13.38
CA LEU A 166 -12.66 -2.46 12.02
C LEU A 166 -12.94 -3.77 11.31
N MET A 167 -13.05 -4.89 12.05
CA MET A 167 -13.30 -6.22 11.51
C MET A 167 -14.79 -6.55 11.36
N GLN A 168 -15.68 -5.76 11.97
CA GLN A 168 -17.12 -5.83 11.72
C GLN A 168 -17.46 -5.24 10.35
N ASP A 169 -18.46 -5.82 9.68
CA ASP A 169 -19.12 -5.15 8.56
C ASP A 169 -20.22 -4.23 9.14
N PRO A 170 -20.08 -2.89 9.08
CA PRO A 170 -21.04 -2.00 9.70
C PRO A 170 -22.30 -1.97 8.84
N GLN A 171 -23.39 -2.50 9.38
CA GLN A 171 -24.73 -2.48 8.77
C GLN A 171 -25.59 -1.32 9.30
N ASP A 172 -24.93 -0.27 9.79
CA ASP A 172 -25.58 0.96 10.29
C ASP A 172 -26.11 1.78 9.10
N ASP A 173 -27.37 2.21 9.19
CA ASP A 173 -28.01 3.07 8.20
C ASP A 173 -27.23 4.38 8.01
N THR A 174 -26.72 4.98 9.10
CA THR A 174 -25.95 6.22 9.06
C THR A 174 -24.64 6.06 8.29
N PHE A 175 -23.96 4.92 8.44
CA PHE A 175 -22.77 4.60 7.66
C PHE A 175 -23.11 4.32 6.19
N THR A 176 -24.26 3.68 5.92
CA THR A 176 -24.70 3.38 4.55
C THR A 176 -25.07 4.66 3.79
N GLU A 177 -25.75 5.60 4.43
CA GLU A 177 -25.98 6.95 3.91
C GLU A 177 -24.67 7.68 3.65
N ALA A 178 -23.75 7.70 4.62
CA ALA A 178 -22.43 8.31 4.45
C ALA A 178 -21.64 7.66 3.30
N LEU A 179 -21.74 6.35 3.10
CA LEU A 179 -21.10 5.63 2.01
C LEU A 179 -21.69 6.04 0.65
N GLN A 180 -23.01 6.21 0.57
CA GLN A 180 -23.69 6.67 -0.65
C GLN A 180 -23.38 8.13 -0.99
N GLN A 181 -23.33 9.02 0.01
CA GLN A 181 -22.99 10.43 -0.17
C GLN A 181 -21.53 10.61 -0.62
N ASN A 182 -20.59 9.91 0.01
CA ASN A 182 -19.15 10.12 -0.20
C ASN A 182 -18.56 9.34 -1.38
N TYR A 183 -19.19 8.24 -1.80
CA TYR A 183 -18.65 7.33 -2.82
C TYR A 183 -19.64 6.95 -3.94
N GLY A 184 -20.82 7.57 -3.97
CA GLY A 184 -21.85 7.34 -4.99
C GLY A 184 -22.69 6.08 -4.72
N LYS A 185 -23.47 5.66 -5.72
CA LYS A 185 -24.42 4.54 -5.58
C LYS A 185 -23.69 3.20 -5.34
N PRO A 186 -24.31 2.25 -4.61
CA PRO A 186 -23.79 0.89 -4.53
C PRO A 186 -23.65 0.27 -5.93
N PRO A 187 -22.72 -0.70 -6.11
CA PRO A 187 -22.73 -1.55 -7.29
C PRO A 187 -24.09 -2.24 -7.39
N ASN A 188 -24.77 -2.15 -8.54
CA ASN A 188 -25.97 -2.96 -8.76
C ASN A 188 -25.58 -4.45 -8.74
N ASP A 189 -26.16 -5.22 -7.83
CA ASP A 189 -26.04 -6.70 -7.82
C ASP A 189 -26.80 -7.39 -8.97
N SER A 190 -27.20 -6.63 -10.00
CA SER A 190 -27.83 -7.14 -11.22
C SER A 190 -26.81 -7.82 -12.14
N GLY A 191 -26.16 -8.87 -11.65
CA GLY A 191 -25.43 -9.85 -12.45
C GLY A 191 -26.36 -10.75 -13.27
N SER A 192 -27.27 -10.15 -14.05
CA SER A 192 -27.97 -10.88 -15.10
C SER A 192 -27.10 -10.90 -16.35
N ILE A 193 -26.69 -12.10 -16.78
CA ILE A 193 -25.98 -12.30 -18.04
C ILE A 193 -26.99 -12.11 -19.19
N ALA A 194 -27.17 -10.85 -19.60
CA ALA A 194 -27.87 -10.46 -20.81
C ALA A 194 -26.93 -9.57 -21.63
N GLY A 195 -26.30 -10.18 -22.64
CA GLY A 195 -25.16 -9.57 -23.33
C GLY A 195 -25.54 -8.35 -24.17
N SER A 196 -24.70 -7.32 -24.11
CA SER A 196 -24.59 -6.31 -25.17
C SER A 196 -23.11 -5.98 -25.42
N ARG A 197 -22.47 -6.85 -26.19
CA ARG A 197 -21.28 -6.49 -26.95
C ARG A 197 -21.70 -5.44 -27.99
N MET A 198 -21.51 -4.16 -27.67
CA MET A 198 -21.54 -3.08 -28.65
C MET A 198 -20.15 -2.48 -28.75
N ASP A 199 -19.38 -3.07 -29.66
CA ASP A 199 -18.09 -2.57 -30.12
C ASP A 199 -18.25 -1.15 -30.73
N GLN A 200 -17.14 -0.42 -30.75
CA GLN A 200 -17.02 0.98 -31.19
C GLN A 200 -17.71 1.25 -32.53
N ARG A 201 -18.64 2.20 -32.57
CA ARG A 201 -19.23 2.71 -33.82
C ARG A 201 -18.53 3.99 -34.27
N VAL A 202 -17.36 3.83 -34.88
CA VAL A 202 -16.73 4.89 -35.69
C VAL A 202 -17.58 5.10 -36.96
N PRO A 203 -17.91 6.35 -37.36
CA PRO A 203 -18.67 6.60 -38.57
C PRO A 203 -17.75 6.59 -39.80
N GLU A 204 -17.57 5.42 -40.43
CA GLU A 204 -16.79 5.32 -41.66
C GLU A 204 -17.48 5.98 -42.86
N ARG A 205 -16.66 6.65 -43.67
CA ARG A 205 -17.10 7.31 -44.90
C ARG A 205 -17.18 6.32 -46.06
N LYS A 206 -18.34 6.35 -46.73
CA LYS A 206 -18.63 5.84 -48.07
C LYS A 206 -17.39 5.67 -48.97
N SER A 207 -17.09 4.43 -49.37
CA SER A 207 -16.22 4.12 -50.51
C SER A 207 -16.70 2.84 -51.21
N THR A 208 -16.51 2.79 -52.53
CA THR A 208 -17.18 1.88 -53.47
C THR A 208 -16.57 0.48 -53.49
N SER A 209 -17.43 -0.54 -53.59
CA SER A 209 -17.02 -1.93 -53.80
C SER A 209 -16.62 -2.21 -55.25
N VAL A 210 -15.55 -2.98 -55.44
CA VAL A 210 -15.30 -3.74 -56.67
C VAL A 210 -14.99 -5.19 -56.29
N HIS A 211 -15.58 -6.11 -57.04
CA HIS A 211 -15.45 -7.55 -56.85
C HIS A 211 -14.01 -8.06 -57.01
N SER A 212 -13.67 -9.12 -56.26
CA SER A 212 -13.04 -10.33 -56.81
C SER A 212 -13.39 -11.53 -55.94
N LYS A 213 -13.80 -12.64 -56.57
CA LYS A 213 -14.01 -13.94 -55.93
C LYS A 213 -12.80 -14.82 -56.22
N GLU A 214 -12.37 -15.63 -55.27
CA GLU A 214 -11.83 -16.96 -55.61
C GLU A 214 -12.11 -17.99 -54.50
N SER A 215 -12.09 -19.27 -54.87
CA SER A 215 -12.79 -20.34 -54.13
C SER A 215 -12.02 -21.65 -54.04
N ILE A 216 -11.92 -22.15 -52.80
CA ILE A 216 -11.72 -23.53 -52.30
C ILE A 216 -11.57 -24.68 -53.33
N LYS A 217 -10.50 -25.50 -53.14
CA LYS A 217 -10.45 -26.99 -53.23
C LYS A 217 -9.11 -27.48 -52.64
N LYS A 218 -9.09 -28.22 -51.51
CA LYS A 218 -9.06 -29.72 -51.31
C LYS A 218 -7.74 -30.43 -51.73
N GLY A 219 -7.19 -31.25 -50.81
CA GLY A 219 -5.88 -31.94 -50.86
C GLY A 219 -5.81 -33.25 -51.68
N PRO A 220 -4.90 -34.22 -51.38
CA PRO A 220 -4.82 -34.90 -50.07
C PRO A 220 -3.38 -35.31 -49.57
N GLU A 221 -3.31 -36.35 -48.74
CA GLU A 221 -2.25 -36.83 -47.80
C GLU A 221 -0.99 -37.49 -48.41
N THR A 222 0.10 -37.63 -47.61
CA THR A 222 0.69 -38.95 -47.24
C THR A 222 1.81 -38.92 -46.17
N ASN A 223 1.96 -40.06 -45.47
CA ASN A 223 2.74 -40.36 -44.26
C ASN A 223 4.28 -40.32 -44.35
N GLN A 224 4.97 -40.14 -43.20
CA GLN A 224 5.75 -41.22 -42.52
C GLN A 224 6.46 -40.80 -41.21
N HIS A 225 6.39 -41.68 -40.19
CA HIS A 225 7.47 -42.30 -39.37
C HIS A 225 8.80 -41.52 -39.05
N ASP A 226 9.50 -41.73 -37.91
CA ASP A 226 9.51 -42.88 -36.99
C ASP A 226 9.97 -42.59 -35.52
N THR A 227 10.06 -43.66 -34.74
CA THR A 227 10.14 -43.87 -33.28
C THR A 227 11.51 -43.76 -32.56
N LYS A 228 11.44 -43.61 -31.22
CA LYS A 228 12.20 -44.27 -30.09
C LYS A 228 12.70 -43.26 -29.03
N THR A 229 12.51 -43.33 -27.70
CA THR A 229 12.44 -44.36 -26.62
C THR A 229 13.76 -44.94 -26.06
N ALA A 230 14.16 -44.45 -24.86
CA ALA A 230 14.90 -45.08 -23.73
C ALA A 230 15.47 -43.94 -22.84
N LYS A 231 15.34 -43.76 -21.51
CA LYS A 231 15.10 -44.56 -20.29
C LYS A 231 16.38 -45.09 -19.60
N THR A 232 16.41 -44.88 -18.27
CA THR A 232 17.42 -45.27 -17.23
C THR A 232 18.72 -44.42 -17.19
N ASP A 233 19.45 -44.23 -16.06
CA ASP A 233 19.41 -44.92 -14.75
C ASP A 233 19.75 -44.04 -13.51
N ARG A 234 19.63 -44.59 -12.29
CA ARG A 234 20.01 -43.99 -10.99
C ARG A 234 21.53 -43.97 -10.74
N VAL A 235 21.99 -43.15 -9.78
CA VAL A 235 22.72 -43.55 -8.52
C VAL A 235 23.43 -42.35 -7.85
N SER A 236 23.36 -42.25 -6.51
CA SER A 236 24.16 -41.33 -5.67
C SER A 236 25.43 -42.03 -5.15
N PRO A 237 26.47 -41.28 -4.74
CA PRO A 237 26.78 -41.30 -3.30
C PRO A 237 27.33 -40.00 -2.68
N LYS A 238 27.35 -40.00 -1.34
CA LYS A 238 28.07 -39.17 -0.36
C LYS A 238 28.47 -40.14 0.79
N PRO A 239 29.27 -39.78 1.82
CA PRO A 239 30.04 -38.55 2.09
C PRO A 239 31.53 -38.82 2.43
N ASP A 240 32.30 -37.82 2.88
CA ASP A 240 33.30 -38.03 3.97
C ASP A 240 33.67 -36.75 4.78
N LYS A 241 34.48 -36.87 5.84
CA LYS A 241 34.53 -36.00 7.07
C LYS A 241 35.84 -35.20 7.36
N GLN A 242 35.78 -34.36 8.44
CA GLN A 242 36.88 -33.77 9.29
C GLN A 242 37.68 -32.55 8.74
N SER A 243 38.49 -31.76 9.49
CA SER A 243 38.40 -31.08 10.83
C SER A 243 39.73 -30.28 11.08
N SER A 244 39.86 -29.17 11.83
CA SER A 244 38.97 -28.06 12.25
C SER A 244 39.75 -27.01 13.11
N ASN A 245 39.55 -25.69 12.89
CA ASN A 245 39.85 -24.54 13.80
C ASN A 245 41.35 -24.19 14.13
N PRO A 246 41.67 -23.06 14.82
CA PRO A 246 41.26 -21.65 14.61
C PRO A 246 42.39 -20.59 14.79
N VAL A 247 42.29 -19.36 14.23
CA VAL A 247 43.11 -18.18 14.65
C VAL A 247 42.31 -16.84 14.60
N GLN A 248 42.71 -15.89 15.45
CA GLN A 248 42.07 -14.62 15.87
C GLN A 248 42.10 -13.43 14.87
N PRO A 249 41.37 -12.31 15.15
CA PRO A 249 41.07 -11.25 14.18
C PRO A 249 42.02 -10.03 14.19
N PRO A 250 42.07 -9.24 13.09
CA PRO A 250 42.68 -7.91 13.07
C PRO A 250 41.71 -6.80 13.50
N LYS A 251 42.27 -5.59 13.71
CA LYS A 251 41.64 -4.44 14.37
C LYS A 251 40.80 -3.56 13.44
N LYS A 252 40.02 -2.67 14.07
CA LYS A 252 39.25 -1.58 13.43
C LYS A 252 40.12 -0.71 12.53
N GLU A 253 39.62 -0.40 11.34
CA GLU A 253 39.79 0.92 10.72
C GLU A 253 38.41 1.56 10.57
N SER A 254 38.37 2.89 10.66
CA SER A 254 37.15 3.69 10.68
C SER A 254 36.79 4.16 9.29
N ASP A 255 35.64 3.72 8.77
CA ASP A 255 34.99 4.39 7.65
C ASP A 255 33.75 5.15 8.15
N ALA A 256 33.76 6.46 7.94
CA ALA A 256 32.79 7.38 8.52
C ALA A 256 31.62 7.61 7.55
N GLY A 257 30.73 6.63 7.47
CA GLY A 257 29.56 6.69 6.59
C GLY A 257 28.37 5.92 7.13
N ARG A 258 27.24 6.62 7.33
CA ARG A 258 25.90 6.05 7.58
C ARG A 258 25.75 5.32 8.92
N GLY A 259 25.70 6.10 10.00
CA GLY A 259 25.25 5.64 11.32
C GLY A 259 23.87 4.98 11.25
N LYS A 260 23.70 3.89 11.99
CA LYS A 260 22.48 3.08 12.06
C LYS A 260 21.56 3.66 13.13
N ASN A 261 20.28 3.89 12.82
CA ASN A 261 19.33 4.46 13.78
C ASN A 261 18.99 3.46 14.90
N THR A 262 19.72 3.53 16.00
CA THR A 262 19.41 2.79 17.23
C THR A 262 18.35 3.52 18.05
N PHE A 263 17.09 3.13 17.84
CA PHE A 263 15.99 3.19 18.80
C PHE A 263 15.69 4.54 19.49
N PHE A 264 15.00 5.44 18.77
CA PHE A 264 14.29 6.57 19.37
C PHE A 264 13.31 6.11 20.48
N LEU A 265 12.58 5.02 20.24
CA LEU A 265 11.58 4.49 21.18
C LEU A 265 12.23 4.01 22.51
N ALA A 266 13.46 3.47 22.47
CA ALA A 266 14.20 3.13 23.70
C ALA A 266 14.58 4.37 24.52
N ARG A 267 14.80 5.52 23.88
CA ARG A 267 15.03 6.81 24.55
C ARG A 267 13.74 7.36 25.16
N TRP A 268 12.59 7.10 24.54
CA TRP A 268 11.27 7.50 25.07
C TRP A 268 10.84 6.70 26.31
N PHE A 269 11.00 5.38 26.26
CA PHE A 269 10.56 4.47 27.33
C PHE A 269 11.64 4.20 28.40
N GLY A 270 12.77 4.93 28.38
CA GLY A 270 13.81 4.83 29.41
C GLY A 270 14.65 3.55 29.38
N PHE A 271 14.67 2.82 28.25
CA PHE A 271 15.46 1.60 28.05
C PHE A 271 16.86 1.84 27.48
N GLY A 272 17.27 3.11 27.31
CA GLY A 272 18.66 3.46 27.02
C GLY A 272 19.58 3.11 28.21
N SER A 273 20.64 2.34 27.96
CA SER A 273 21.64 2.00 28.99
C SER A 273 22.22 3.24 29.65
N LYS A 274 22.46 3.12 30.97
CA LYS A 274 23.43 3.96 31.68
C LYS A 274 24.85 3.68 31.18
#